data_AF-A0A850QMM7-F1
#
_entry.id   AF-A0A850QMM7-F1
#
_cell.length_a   1.000
_cell.length_b   1.000
_cell.length_c   1.000
_cell.angle_alpha   90.00
_cell.angle_beta   90.00
_cell.angle_gamma   90.00
#
_symmetry.space_group_name_H-M   'P 1'
#
loop_
_entity.id
_entity.type
_entity.pdbx_description
1 polymer ?
#
loop_
_entity_poly.entity_id
_entity_poly.type
_entity_poly.pdbx_seq_one_letter_code
_entity_poly.pdbx_strand_id
1 'polypeptide(L)'
;MANDTVLYKRSYMFSFLIRVCHWLRALSIVGLVITGFYIAWPFLVRPESTNVLQQGWIRFAHEIFGFLLLAITAVRFYLFFFSQKSKAERMSFKDAFSIKSWIQQFKAYFFVGLPPHRGAYGPLQLVAYAGISVVAVFMCITGLTLYANVYHQGIGG
;
A
#
# COMPACT_ATOMS: atom_id res chain seq x y z
N MET A 1 13.08 -47.62 3.62
CA MET A 1 12.97 -46.36 2.86
C MET A 1 13.07 -45.23 3.86
N ALA A 2 14.10 -44.39 3.78
CA ALA A 2 14.27 -43.28 4.72
C ALA A 2 13.14 -42.27 4.51
N ASN A 3 12.40 -41.95 5.57
CA ASN A 3 11.48 -40.82 5.57
C ASN A 3 12.35 -39.57 5.58
N ASP A 4 12.56 -38.96 4.41
CA ASP A 4 13.20 -37.66 4.28
C ASP A 4 12.28 -36.60 4.91
N THR A 5 12.44 -36.37 6.22
CA THR A 5 11.76 -35.29 6.94
C THR A 5 12.34 -33.97 6.46
N VAL A 6 11.74 -33.40 5.42
CA VAL A 6 12.14 -32.10 4.90
C VAL A 6 11.91 -31.05 6.01
N LEU A 7 12.99 -30.51 6.58
CA LEU A 7 12.93 -29.52 7.67
C LEU A 7 12.17 -28.24 7.29
N TYR A 8 12.07 -27.95 5.99
CA TYR A 8 11.36 -26.80 5.45
C TYR A 8 10.49 -27.19 4.26
N LYS A 9 9.19 -26.86 4.34
CA LYS A 9 8.23 -27.05 3.25
C LYS A 9 7.79 -25.69 2.72
N ARG A 10 8.12 -25.38 1.46
CA ARG A 10 7.62 -24.19 0.77
C ARG A 10 6.11 -24.29 0.59
N SER A 11 5.35 -23.34 1.13
CA SER A 11 3.92 -23.21 0.87
C SER A 11 3.66 -21.99 -0.04
N TYR A 12 2.77 -22.16 -1.02
CA TYR A 12 2.41 -21.08 -1.94
C TYR A 12 1.29 -20.25 -1.31
N MET A 13 1.65 -19.16 -0.63
CA MET A 13 0.70 -18.32 0.10
C MET A 13 0.08 -17.22 -0.78
N PHE A 14 0.87 -16.61 -1.68
CA PHE A 14 0.44 -15.48 -2.51
C PHE A 14 0.42 -15.82 -4.00
N SER A 15 -0.73 -15.58 -4.65
CA SER A 15 -0.87 -15.72 -6.10
C SER A 15 -0.04 -14.70 -6.86
N PHE A 16 0.25 -15.02 -8.12
CA PHE A 16 0.96 -14.12 -9.04
C PHE A 16 0.26 -12.75 -9.13
N LEU A 17 -1.07 -12.74 -9.30
CA LEU A 17 -1.86 -11.51 -9.38
C LEU A 17 -1.71 -10.63 -8.14
N ILE A 18 -1.72 -11.21 -6.94
CA ILE A 18 -1.53 -10.45 -5.69
C ILE A 18 -0.16 -9.79 -5.66
N ARG A 19 0.88 -10.47 -6.17
CA ARG A 19 2.24 -9.92 -6.23
C ARG A 19 2.34 -8.79 -7.24
N VAL A 20 1.73 -8.92 -8.41
CA VAL A 20 1.71 -7.86 -9.42
C VAL A 20 1.00 -6.62 -8.87
N CYS A 21 -0.19 -6.78 -8.27
CA CYS A 21 -0.90 -5.66 -7.64
C CYS A 21 -0.09 -5.03 -6.50
N HIS A 22 0.64 -5.82 -5.71
CA HIS A 22 1.51 -5.32 -4.66
C HIS A 22 2.66 -4.47 -5.21
N TRP A 23 3.36 -4.96 -6.22
CA TRP A 23 4.48 -4.25 -6.84
C TRP A 23 4.03 -2.98 -7.57
N LEU A 24 2.91 -3.03 -8.30
CA LEU A 24 2.34 -1.85 -8.92
C LEU A 24 2.00 -0.78 -7.88
N ARG A 25 1.40 -1.17 -6.74
CA ARG A 25 1.12 -0.24 -5.65
C ARG A 25 2.40 0.37 -5.07
N ALA A 26 3.43 -0.43 -4.85
CA ALA A 26 4.71 0.05 -4.34
C ALA A 26 5.35 1.06 -5.31
N LEU A 27 5.35 0.75 -6.61
CA LEU A 27 5.86 1.65 -7.65
C LEU A 27 5.06 2.95 -7.73
N SER A 28 3.72 2.88 -7.67
CA SER A 28 2.86 4.08 -7.63
C SER A 28 3.17 4.96 -6.44
N ILE A 29 3.31 4.40 -5.23
CA ILE A 29 3.62 5.17 -4.03
C ILE A 29 4.98 5.86 -4.16
N VAL A 30 6.01 5.14 -4.60
CA VAL A 30 7.34 5.72 -4.79
C VAL A 30 7.31 6.84 -5.83
N GLY A 31 6.65 6.61 -6.97
CA GLY A 31 6.48 7.62 -8.02
C GLY A 31 5.74 8.86 -7.51
N LEU A 32 4.64 8.70 -6.78
CA LEU A 32 3.87 9.78 -6.17
C LEU A 32 4.68 10.58 -5.15
N VAL A 33 5.50 9.91 -4.33
CA VAL A 33 6.36 10.59 -3.37
C VAL A 33 7.39 11.46 -4.08
N ILE A 34 8.12 10.90 -5.06
CA ILE A 34 9.16 11.63 -5.81
C ILE A 34 8.55 12.84 -6.53
N THR A 35 7.48 12.61 -7.29
CA THR A 35 6.83 13.68 -8.06
C THR A 35 6.11 14.68 -7.17
N GLY A 36 5.51 14.24 -6.06
CA GLY A 36 4.82 15.10 -5.10
C GLY A 36 5.77 16.04 -4.35
N PHE A 37 6.94 15.55 -3.93
CA PHE A 37 7.97 16.40 -3.35
C PHE A 37 8.44 17.48 -4.33
N TYR A 38 8.63 17.11 -5.59
CA TYR A 38 8.98 18.08 -6.62
C TYR A 38 7.86 19.10 -6.91
N ILE A 39 6.59 18.70 -6.87
CA ILE A 39 5.45 19.63 -7.01
C ILE A 39 5.42 20.64 -5.85
N ALA A 40 5.68 20.17 -4.62
CA ALA A 40 5.72 21.02 -3.43
C ALA A 40 6.92 21.99 -3.45
N TRP A 41 8.09 21.54 -3.91
CA TRP A 41 9.28 22.35 -4.06
C TRP A 41 9.95 22.09 -5.42
N PRO A 42 9.70 22.94 -6.43
CA PRO A 42 10.28 22.77 -7.75
C PRO A 42 11.77 23.18 -7.73
N PHE A 43 12.67 22.19 -7.77
CA PHE A 43 14.12 22.41 -7.72
C PHE A 43 14.86 22.20 -9.05
N LEU A 44 14.18 21.67 -10.08
CA LEU A 44 14.79 21.35 -11.39
C LEU A 44 14.76 22.54 -12.36
N VAL A 45 13.90 23.53 -12.12
CA VAL A 45 13.65 24.65 -13.02
C VAL A 45 14.05 25.94 -12.32
N ARG A 46 14.93 26.74 -12.95
CA ARG A 46 15.26 28.09 -12.44
C ARG A 46 14.10 29.06 -12.73
N PRO A 47 13.84 30.03 -11.84
CA PRO A 47 12.76 31.01 -12.03
C PRO A 47 12.81 31.77 -13.37
N GLU A 48 14.00 31.95 -13.94
CA GLU A 48 14.22 32.69 -15.19
C GLU A 48 14.20 31.82 -16.46
N SER A 49 13.95 30.52 -16.33
CA SER A 49 14.02 29.61 -17.49
C SER A 49 12.72 29.58 -18.30
N THR A 50 12.85 29.47 -19.62
CA THR A 50 11.73 29.29 -20.56
C THR A 50 11.12 27.88 -20.56
N ASN A 51 11.67 26.95 -19.76
CA ASN A 51 11.18 25.56 -19.61
C ASN A 51 9.94 25.46 -18.71
N VAL A 52 8.92 26.26 -19.00
CA VAL A 52 7.65 26.30 -18.25
C VAL A 52 6.89 24.96 -18.27
N LEU A 53 7.14 24.11 -19.28
CA LEU A 53 6.45 22.83 -19.46
C LEU A 53 6.98 21.70 -18.54
N GLN A 54 8.18 21.84 -17.95
CA GLN A 54 8.78 20.77 -17.16
C GLN A 54 7.98 20.47 -15.89
N GLN A 55 7.42 21.51 -15.24
CA GLN A 55 6.47 21.34 -14.13
C GLN A 55 5.20 20.60 -14.59
N GLY A 56 4.71 20.91 -15.78
CA GLY A 56 3.53 20.26 -16.38
C GLY A 56 3.73 18.76 -16.60
N TRP A 57 4.88 18.35 -17.14
CA TRP A 57 5.21 16.94 -17.33
C TRP A 57 5.29 16.16 -16.01
N ILE A 58 5.85 16.75 -14.96
CA ILE A 58 5.94 16.08 -13.65
C ILE A 58 4.56 16.01 -12.99
N ARG A 59 3.74 17.05 -13.12
CA ARG A 59 2.34 17.00 -12.65
C ARG A 59 1.54 15.94 -13.38
N PHE A 60 1.68 15.84 -14.70
CA PHE A 60 1.05 14.80 -15.51
C PHE A 60 1.47 13.38 -15.06
N ALA A 61 2.77 13.17 -14.82
CA ALA A 61 3.25 11.89 -14.28
C ALA A 61 2.65 11.59 -12.90
N HIS A 62 2.56 12.59 -12.02
CA HIS A 62 1.93 12.45 -10.69
C HIS A 62 0.47 12.02 -10.80
N GLU A 63 -0.30 12.65 -11.70
CA GLU A 63 -1.70 12.31 -11.96
C GLU A 63 -1.84 10.86 -12.47
N ILE A 64 -1.01 10.41 -13.41
CA ILE A 64 -0.99 9.01 -13.88
C ILE A 64 -0.76 8.03 -12.72
N PHE A 65 0.26 8.27 -11.89
CA PHE A 65 0.53 7.40 -10.74
C PHE A 65 -0.61 7.46 -9.71
N GLY A 66 -1.29 8.60 -9.59
CA GLY A 66 -2.47 8.78 -8.74
C GLY A 66 -3.63 7.92 -9.20
N PHE A 67 -3.98 7.94 -10.49
CA PHE A 67 -5.02 7.09 -11.06
C PHE A 67 -4.66 5.60 -10.97
N LEU A 68 -3.38 5.26 -11.17
CA LEU A 68 -2.91 3.88 -10.99
C LEU A 68 -3.08 3.41 -9.54
N LEU A 69 -2.69 4.25 -8.55
CA LEU A 69 -2.88 3.95 -7.13
C LEU A 69 -4.37 3.80 -6.79
N LEU A 70 -5.24 4.66 -7.34
CA LEU A 70 -6.69 4.61 -7.16
C LEU A 70 -7.25 3.27 -7.66
N ALA A 71 -6.93 2.87 -8.89
CA ALA A 71 -7.41 1.63 -9.48
C ALA A 71 -6.97 0.40 -8.65
N ILE A 72 -5.70 0.34 -8.24
CA ILE A 72 -5.17 -0.78 -7.46
C ILE A 72 -5.80 -0.81 -6.06
N THR A 73 -6.01 0.35 -5.44
CA THR A 73 -6.64 0.47 -4.13
C THR A 73 -8.10 0.03 -4.20
N ALA A 74 -8.83 0.39 -5.26
CA ALA A 74 -10.21 -0.06 -5.49
C ALA A 74 -10.29 -1.60 -5.67
N VAL A 75 -9.41 -2.19 -6.48
CA VAL A 75 -9.33 -3.64 -6.64
C VAL A 75 -9.02 -4.32 -5.29
N ARG A 76 -8.09 -3.76 -4.50
CA ARG A 76 -7.75 -4.33 -3.20
C ARG A 76 -8.89 -4.21 -2.20
N PHE A 77 -9.62 -3.10 -2.20
CA PHE A 77 -10.82 -2.91 -1.39
C PHE A 77 -11.86 -3.98 -1.74
N TYR A 78 -12.15 -4.17 -3.03
CA TYR A 78 -13.05 -5.23 -3.50
C TYR A 78 -12.61 -6.62 -3.03
N LEU A 79 -11.35 -6.99 -3.26
CA LEU A 79 -10.82 -8.30 -2.84
C LEU A 79 -10.85 -8.47 -1.31
N PHE A 80 -10.66 -7.39 -0.54
CA PHE A 80 -10.71 -7.45 0.91
C PHE A 80 -12.11 -7.80 1.41
N PHE A 81 -13.19 -7.28 0.80
CA PHE A 81 -14.58 -7.55 1.21
C PHE A 81 -15.20 -8.81 0.58
N PHE A 82 -14.85 -9.16 -0.64
CA PHE A 82 -15.52 -10.24 -1.38
C PHE A 82 -14.71 -11.55 -1.46
N SER A 83 -13.40 -11.54 -1.19
CA SER A 83 -12.59 -12.76 -1.27
C SER A 83 -12.67 -13.62 -0.02
N GLN A 84 -12.90 -14.93 -0.20
CA GLN A 84 -12.82 -15.93 0.88
C GLN A 84 -11.40 -16.05 1.47
N LYS A 85 -10.35 -15.75 0.70
CA LYS A 85 -8.95 -15.77 1.17
C LYS A 85 -8.65 -14.66 2.19
N SER A 86 -9.42 -13.58 2.17
CA SER A 86 -9.30 -12.46 3.11
C SER A 86 -9.87 -12.80 4.50
N LYS A 87 -10.56 -13.94 4.68
CA LYS A 87 -11.04 -14.38 6.00
C LYS A 87 -9.90 -14.54 7.02
N ALA A 88 -8.74 -15.05 6.59
CA ALA A 88 -7.57 -15.18 7.47
C ALA A 88 -6.98 -13.82 7.87
N GLU A 89 -7.04 -12.80 6.99
CA GLU A 89 -6.68 -11.42 7.31
C GLU A 89 -7.68 -10.82 8.32
N ARG A 90 -8.99 -11.05 8.13
CA ARG A 90 -10.04 -10.55 9.02
C ARG A 90 -9.99 -11.17 10.43
N MET A 91 -9.61 -12.45 10.54
CA MET A 91 -9.44 -13.09 11.85
C MET A 91 -8.26 -12.49 12.64
N SER A 92 -7.26 -11.93 11.95
CA SER A 92 -6.09 -11.29 12.57
C SER A 92 -6.46 -10.00 13.33
N PHE A 93 -7.64 -9.40 13.08
CA PHE A 93 -8.11 -8.21 13.81
C PHE A 93 -8.27 -8.46 15.31
N LYS A 94 -8.64 -9.69 15.71
CA LYS A 94 -8.76 -10.04 17.13
C LYS A 94 -7.42 -9.95 17.85
N ASP A 95 -6.31 -10.19 17.15
CA ASP A 95 -4.97 -10.08 17.72
C ASP A 95 -4.52 -8.63 17.87
N ALA A 96 -4.95 -7.73 16.98
CA ALA A 96 -4.64 -6.30 17.08
C ALA A 96 -5.27 -5.64 18.31
N PHE A 97 -6.45 -6.10 18.75
CA PHE A 97 -7.10 -5.58 19.97
C PHE A 97 -6.62 -6.25 21.26
N SER A 98 -5.77 -7.28 21.19
CA SER A 98 -5.29 -8.00 22.37
C SER A 98 -3.93 -7.51 22.84
N ILE A 99 -3.87 -6.86 24.01
CA ILE A 99 -2.62 -6.41 24.64
C ILE A 99 -1.63 -7.57 24.82
N LYS A 100 -2.13 -8.78 25.10
CA LYS A 100 -1.29 -9.99 25.26
C LYS A 100 -0.57 -10.36 23.96
N SER A 101 -1.23 -10.23 22.81
CA SER A 101 -0.62 -10.48 21.50
C SER A 101 0.46 -9.46 21.18
N TRP A 102 0.28 -8.19 21.56
CA TRP A 102 1.33 -7.17 21.42
C TRP A 102 2.57 -7.48 22.26
N ILE A 103 2.41 -7.85 23.53
CA ILE A 103 3.53 -8.22 24.40
C ILE A 103 4.28 -9.43 23.84
N GLN A 104 3.58 -10.45 23.33
CA GLN A 104 4.22 -11.60 22.68
C GLN A 104 4.95 -11.19 21.39
N GLN A 105 4.39 -10.28 20.59
CA GLN A 105 5.03 -9.75 19.39
C GLN A 105 6.34 -9.03 19.72
N PHE A 106 6.34 -8.17 20.75
CA PHE A 106 7.56 -7.49 21.20
C PHE A 106 8.60 -8.49 21.70
N LYS A 107 8.22 -9.47 22.53
CA LYS A 107 9.13 -10.53 22.98
C LYS A 107 9.74 -11.30 21.81
N ALA A 108 8.96 -11.59 20.78
CA ALA A 108 9.46 -12.27 19.59
C ALA A 108 10.44 -11.40 18.78
N TYR A 109 10.20 -10.09 18.65
CA TYR A 109 11.14 -9.19 17.97
C TYR A 109 12.44 -8.95 18.74
N PHE A 110 12.42 -9.08 20.05
CA PHE A 110 13.62 -9.09 20.88
C PHE A 110 14.27 -10.48 21.02
N PHE A 111 13.81 -11.48 20.24
CA PHE A 111 14.31 -12.86 20.28
C PHE A 111 14.13 -13.59 21.63
N VAL A 112 13.22 -13.11 22.47
CA VAL A 112 12.95 -13.67 23.82
C VAL A 112 11.80 -14.68 23.81
N GLY A 113 10.99 -14.76 22.75
CA GLY A 113 9.84 -15.65 22.70
C GLY A 113 9.36 -16.02 21.30
N LEU A 114 8.39 -16.93 21.24
CA LEU A 114 7.75 -17.36 20.00
C LEU A 114 6.70 -16.32 19.54
N PRO A 115 6.59 -16.06 18.23
CA PRO A 115 5.71 -15.02 17.73
C PRO A 115 4.22 -15.45 17.73
N PRO A 116 3.29 -14.56 18.12
CA PRO A 116 1.86 -14.85 18.16
C PRO A 116 1.26 -14.85 16.75
N HIS A 117 1.17 -16.02 16.13
CA HIS A 117 0.48 -16.17 14.83
C HIS A 117 -0.80 -17.00 15.03
N ARG A 118 -1.93 -16.36 15.36
CA ARG A 118 -3.25 -17.01 15.30
C ARG A 118 -3.94 -16.86 13.94
N GLY A 119 -3.52 -15.86 13.15
CA GLY A 119 -4.02 -15.57 11.81
C GLY A 119 -2.91 -15.49 10.76
N ALA A 120 -3.21 -14.86 9.62
CA ALA A 120 -2.23 -14.66 8.54
C ALA A 120 -1.15 -13.62 8.90
N TYR A 121 -1.46 -12.69 9.81
CA TYR A 121 -0.57 -11.59 10.19
C TYR A 121 -0.49 -11.43 11.71
N GLY A 122 0.68 -11.01 12.20
CA GLY A 122 0.82 -10.53 13.57
C GLY A 122 0.14 -9.17 13.80
N PRO A 123 -0.07 -8.76 15.06
CA PRO A 123 -0.79 -7.54 15.42
C PRO A 123 -0.17 -6.27 14.82
N LEU A 124 1.17 -6.13 14.87
CA LEU A 124 1.85 -4.97 14.29
C LEU A 124 1.68 -4.90 12.76
N GLN A 125 1.84 -6.05 12.09
CA GLN A 125 1.74 -6.12 10.63
C GLN A 125 0.34 -5.76 10.16
N LEU A 126 -0.69 -6.22 10.87
CA LEU A 126 -2.07 -5.86 10.56
C LEU A 126 -2.32 -4.36 10.71
N VAL A 127 -1.88 -3.75 11.82
CA VAL A 127 -2.07 -2.31 12.05
C VAL A 127 -1.34 -1.49 10.99
N ALA A 128 -0.12 -1.86 10.61
CA ALA A 128 0.62 -1.18 9.55
C ALA A 128 -0.12 -1.26 8.20
N TYR A 129 -0.61 -2.45 7.82
CA TYR A 129 -1.36 -2.61 6.57
C TYR A 129 -2.70 -1.88 6.58
N ALA A 130 -3.42 -1.89 7.70
CA ALA A 130 -4.64 -1.11 7.87
C ALA A 130 -4.35 0.39 7.75
N GLY A 131 -3.34 0.89 8.45
CA GLY A 131 -2.92 2.30 8.40
C GLY A 131 -2.55 2.75 6.98
N ILE A 132 -1.69 2.01 6.29
CA ILE A 132 -1.31 2.30 4.89
C ILE A 132 -2.55 2.30 3.98
N SER A 133 -3.50 1.39 4.20
CA SER A 133 -4.72 1.31 3.39
C SER A 133 -5.64 2.51 3.64
N VAL A 134 -5.79 2.96 4.89
CA VAL A 134 -6.57 4.16 5.24
C VAL A 134 -5.94 5.42 4.65
N VAL A 135 -4.61 5.58 4.80
CA VAL A 135 -3.88 6.71 4.21
C VAL A 135 -4.00 6.69 2.68
N ALA A 136 -3.89 5.53 2.04
CA ALA A 136 -4.06 5.41 0.60
C ALA A 136 -5.45 5.86 0.13
N VAL A 137 -6.51 5.47 0.84
CA VAL A 137 -7.89 5.91 0.53
C VAL A 137 -8.04 7.42 0.72
N PHE A 138 -7.51 7.97 1.81
CA PHE A 138 -7.52 9.42 2.06
C PHE A 138 -6.78 10.20 0.96
N MET A 139 -5.60 9.74 0.56
CA MET A 139 -4.82 10.32 -0.55
C MET A 139 -5.55 10.24 -1.89
N CYS A 140 -6.25 9.13 -2.16
CA CYS A 140 -7.06 8.99 -3.37
C CYS A 140 -8.21 10.01 -3.42
N ILE A 141 -8.93 10.18 -2.31
CA ILE A 141 -10.06 11.12 -2.23
C ILE A 141 -9.56 12.56 -2.40
N THR A 142 -8.56 12.96 -1.60
CA THR A 142 -8.00 14.31 -1.65
C THR A 142 -7.37 14.62 -3.02
N GLY A 143 -6.64 13.67 -3.61
CA GLY A 143 -6.07 13.79 -4.94
C GLY A 143 -7.14 13.99 -6.03
N LEU A 144 -8.22 13.21 -5.99
CA LEU A 144 -9.35 13.37 -6.92
C LEU A 144 -10.06 14.73 -6.75
N THR A 145 -10.23 15.19 -5.51
CA THR A 145 -10.81 16.51 -5.24
C THR A 145 -9.95 17.62 -5.85
N LEU A 146 -8.63 17.57 -5.67
CA LEU A 146 -7.72 18.55 -6.27
C LEU A 146 -7.75 18.48 -7.80
N TYR A 147 -7.74 17.27 -8.37
CA TYR A 147 -7.84 17.06 -9.83
C TYR A 147 -9.13 17.64 -10.42
N ALA A 148 -10.28 17.38 -9.77
CA ALA A 148 -11.58 17.86 -10.23
C ALA A 148 -11.71 19.40 -10.21
N ASN A 149 -10.98 20.09 -9.33
CA ASN A 149 -11.00 21.56 -9.27
C ASN A 149 -10.17 22.22 -10.39
N VAL A 150 -9.28 21.47 -11.05
CA VAL A 150 -8.49 21.97 -12.18
C VAL A 150 -9.29 21.94 -13.49
N TYR A 151 -10.24 21.00 -13.62
CA TYR A 151 -11.08 20.85 -14.80
C TYR A 151 -12.49 21.37 -14.54
N HIS A 152 -12.84 22.49 -15.15
CA HIS A 152 -14.21 23.05 -15.07
C HIS A 152 -15.31 22.14 -15.67
N GLN A 153 -14.92 21.06 -16.35
CA GLN A 153 -15.79 20.06 -17.00
C GLN A 153 -16.00 18.80 -16.14
N GLY A 154 -15.36 18.68 -14.96
CA GLY A 154 -15.51 17.54 -14.05
C GLY A 154 -14.43 16.45 -14.17
N ILE A 155 -14.75 15.23 -13.73
CA ILE A 155 -13.79 14.10 -13.68
C ILE A 155 -13.68 13.46 -15.06
N GLY A 156 -12.77 13.95 -15.90
CA GLY A 156 -12.53 13.38 -17.24
C GLY A 156 -12.07 14.37 -18.30
N GLY A 157 -12.19 15.67 -18.01
CA GLY A 157 -11.92 16.73 -18.97
C GLY A 157 -13.12 17.07 -19.84
#